data_AF-A0A0R1Z2X4-F1
#
_entry.id   AF-A0A0R1Z2X4-F1
#
_cell.length_a   1.000
_cell.length_b   1.000
_cell.length_c   1.000
_cell.angle_alpha   90.00
_cell.angle_beta   90.00
_cell.angle_gamma   90.00
#
_symmetry.space_group_name_H-M   'P 1'
#
loop_
_entity.id
_entity.type
_entity.pdbx_description
1 polymer ?
#
loop_
_entity_poly.entity_id
_entity_poly.type
_entity_poly.pdbx_seq_one_letter_code
_entity_poly.pdbx_strand_id
1 'polypeptide(L)' 'MNLTEYLHSQLTFLNNQMSSAKKDKDETMQYLVDSKITEVKLILEALQKGIIDGLS' A
#
# COMPACT_ATOMS: atom_id res chain seq x y z
N MET A 1 -5.79 -4.08 -15.84
CA MET A 1 -5.89 -3.50 -14.49
C MET A 1 -5.77 -2.00 -14.61
N ASN A 2 -6.73 -1.26 -14.07
CA ASN A 2 -6.54 0.19 -13.88
C ASN A 2 -5.65 0.45 -12.65
N LEU A 3 -5.10 1.66 -12.54
CA LEU A 3 -4.19 2.02 -11.45
C LEU A 3 -4.82 1.78 -10.06
N THR A 4 -6.11 2.06 -9.91
CA THR A 4 -6.86 1.85 -8.66
C THR A 4 -6.90 0.38 -8.25
N GLU A 5 -7.20 -0.53 -9.17
CA GLU A 5 -7.18 -1.98 -8.95
C GLU A 5 -5.79 -2.49 -8.57
N TYR A 6 -4.75 -1.93 -9.18
CA TYR A 6 -3.37 -2.22 -8.83
C TYR A 6 -3.05 -1.80 -7.40
N LEU A 7 -3.37 -0.57 -7.02
CA LEU A 7 -3.09 -0.06 -5.68
C LEU A 7 -3.89 -0.81 -4.59
N HIS A 8 -5.13 -1.22 -4.86
CA HIS A 8 -5.89 -2.09 -3.94
C HIS A 8 -5.27 -3.48 -3.80
N SER A 9 -4.75 -4.04 -4.90
CA SER A 9 -4.02 -5.32 -4.85
C SER A 9 -2.72 -5.19 -4.05
N GLN A 10 -2.00 -4.07 -4.20
CA GLN A 10 -0.81 -3.77 -3.41
C GLN A 10 -1.14 -3.61 -1.93
N LEU A 11 -2.22 -2.91 -1.56
CA LEU A 11 -2.65 -2.84 -0.16
C LEU A 11 -2.94 -4.22 0.43
N THR A 12 -3.61 -5.09 -0.33
CA THR A 12 -3.91 -6.46 0.12
C THR A 12 -2.61 -7.24 0.36
N PHE A 13 -1.67 -7.17 -0.58
CA PHE A 13 -0.36 -7.79 -0.44
C PHE A 13 0.40 -7.26 0.79
N LEU A 14 0.47 -5.93 0.97
CA LEU A 14 1.17 -5.31 2.08
C LEU A 14 0.53 -5.63 3.43
N ASN A 15 -0.81 -5.69 3.52
CA ASN A 15 -1.50 -6.12 4.74
C ASN A 15 -1.18 -7.57 5.13
N ASN A 16 -1.03 -8.45 4.14
CA ASN A 16 -0.58 -9.83 4.38
C ASN A 16 0.88 -9.85 4.86
N GLN A 17 1.77 -9.06 4.25
CA GLN A 17 3.16 -8.92 4.70
C GLN A 17 3.25 -8.38 6.12
N MET A 18 2.45 -7.38 6.47
CA MET A 18 2.36 -6.84 7.83
C MET A 18 1.92 -7.91 8.83
N SER A 19 0.94 -8.74 8.46
CA SER A 19 0.46 -9.83 9.30
C SER A 19 1.55 -10.88 9.55
N SER A 20 2.31 -11.25 8.51
CA SER A 20 3.49 -12.13 8.64
C SER A 20 4.58 -11.51 9.51
N ALA A 21 4.93 -10.24 9.27
CA ALA A 21 5.97 -9.54 10.05
C ALA A 21 5.60 -9.43 11.53
N LYS A 22 4.32 -9.20 11.86
CA LYS A 22 3.81 -9.24 13.24
C LYS A 22 3.91 -10.62 13.86
N LYS A 23 3.55 -11.67 13.12
CA LYS A 23 3.64 -13.05 13.57
C LYS A 23 5.09 -13.44 13.89
N ASP A 24 6.01 -13.02 13.04
CA ASP A 24 7.43 -13.34 13.14
C ASP A 24 8.19 -12.37 14.07
N LYS A 25 7.49 -11.37 14.63
CA LYS A 25 8.04 -10.27 15.46
C LYS A 25 9.18 -9.51 14.78
N ASP A 26 9.14 -9.39 13.46
CA ASP A 26 10.09 -8.61 12.67
C ASP A 26 9.65 -7.14 12.68
N GLU A 27 10.21 -6.37 13.62
CA GLU A 27 9.89 -4.94 13.80
C GLU A 27 10.37 -4.08 12.63
N THR A 28 11.49 -4.46 12.00
CA THR A 28 12.03 -3.72 10.84
C THR A 28 11.09 -3.86 9.65
N MET A 29 10.65 -5.10 9.37
CA MET A 29 9.70 -5.35 8.28
C MET A 29 8.35 -4.71 8.55
N GLN A 30 7.87 -4.70 9.81
CA GLN A 30 6.66 -3.98 10.18
C GLN A 30 6.75 -2.48 9.85
N TYR A 31 7.85 -1.82 10.22
CA TYR A 31 8.07 -0.40 9.91
C TYR A 31 8.09 -0.13 8.39
N LEU A 32 8.83 -0.94 7.64
CA LEU A 32 8.93 -0.79 6.18
C LEU A 32 7.58 -0.99 5.48
N VAL A 33 6.82 -2.01 5.89
CA VAL A 33 5.50 -2.30 5.33
C VAL A 33 4.51 -1.19 5.69
N ASP A 34 4.54 -0.65 6.92
CA ASP A 34 3.67 0.46 7.33
C ASP A 34 3.91 1.73 6.51
N SER A 35 5.19 2.07 6.30
CA SER A 35 5.58 3.19 5.42
C SER A 35 5.02 3.02 4.01
N LYS A 36 5.13 1.81 3.45
CA LYS A 36 4.61 1.52 2.10
C LYS A 36 3.08 1.53 2.02
N ILE A 37 2.39 1.02 3.04
CA ILE A 37 0.93 1.13 3.14
C ILE A 37 0.50 2.61 3.13
N THR A 38 1.21 3.45 3.88
CA THR A 38 0.94 4.89 3.95
C THR A 38 1.11 5.56 2.59
N GLU A 39 2.22 5.28 1.89
CA GLU A 39 2.43 5.80 0.52
C GLU A 39 1.30 5.39 -0.44
N VAL A 40 0.89 4.12 -0.44
CA VAL A 40 -0.19 3.64 -1.32
C VAL A 40 -1.52 4.32 -1.00
N LYS A 41 -1.83 4.54 0.28
CA LYS A 41 -3.03 5.27 0.70
C LYS A 41 -3.02 6.73 0.20
N LEU A 42 -1.88 7.41 0.26
CA LEU A 42 -1.75 8.78 -0.25
C LEU A 42 -1.97 8.86 -1.76
N ILE A 43 -1.46 7.88 -2.52
CA ILE A 43 -1.67 7.80 -3.97
C ILE A 43 -3.16 7.56 -4.28
N LEU A 44 -3.82 6.65 -3.56
CA LEU A 44 -5.26 6.40 -3.71
C LEU A 44 -6.09 7.65 -3.41
N GLU A 45 -5.73 8.40 -2.37
CA GLU A 45 -6.39 9.66 -2.02
C GLU A 45 -6.19 10.71 -3.14
N ALA A 46 -4.99 10.81 -3.70
CA ALA A 46 -4.70 11.71 -4.80
C ALA A 46 -5.50 11.35 -6.08
N LEU A 47 -5.67 10.06 -6.38
CA LEU A 47 -6.54 9.59 -7.47
C LEU A 47 -8.02 9.94 -7.22
N GLN A 48 -8.51 9.69 -6.00
CA GLN A 48 -9.90 10.01 -5.63
C GLN A 48 -10.19 11.51 -5.73
N LYS A 49 -9.20 12.36 -5.45
CA LYS A 49 -9.29 13.82 -5.59
C LYS A 49 -9.08 14.31 -7.03
N GLY A 50 -8.77 13.43 -7.97
CA GLY A 50 -8.45 13.80 -9.36
C GLY A 50 -7.16 14.62 -9.49
N ILE A 51 -6.27 14.58 -8.50
CA ILE A 51 -4.96 15.23 -8.54
C ILE A 51 -4.03 14.51 -9.51
N ILE A 52 -4.20 13.19 -9.59
CA ILE A 52 -3.57 12.30 -10.56
C ILE A 52 -4.66 11.46 -11.22
N ASP A 53 -4.44 11.11 -12.47
CA ASP A 53 -5.39 10.45 -13.37
C ASP A 53 -4.83 9.13 -13.95
N GLY A 54 -3.56 8.83 -13.69
CA GLY A 54 -2.93 7.56 -14.03
C GLY A 54 -1.40 7.60 -13.89
N LEU A 55 -0.76 6.44 -13.97
CA LEU A 55 0.67 6.34 -14.30
C LEU A 55 0.73 6.16 -15.82
N SER A 56 1.32 7.14 -16.49
CA SER A 56 1.61 7.09 -17.94
C SER A 56 2.60 6.00 -18.28
#